data_AF-A0A5B2Z701-F1
#
_entry.id   AF-A0A5B2Z701-F1
#
_cell.length_a   1.000
_cell.length_b   1.000
_cell.length_c   1.000
_cell.angle_alpha   90.00
_cell.angle_beta   90.00
_cell.angle_gamma   90.00
#
_symmetry.space_group_name_H-M   'P 1'
#
loop_
_entity.id
_entity.type
_entity.pdbx_description
1 polymer ?
#
loop_
_entity_poly.entity_id
_entity_poly.type
_entity_poly.pdbx_seq_one_letter_code
_entity_poly.pdbx_strand_id
1 'polypeptide(L)'
;MDQEDILLTAKQAKGVPGGSISTPNSIYVTNTRVIFKNPKLFGLKADIIDVNYRDISNVRLKRGMFSTEIYLNTRNRAEEISLPAVDKQIAQEVINLIQKGIQGELPNQSRTERKRPTPNSQNNVNSSKENEEEDLYTRLGKLADLKMKGALSEDEFRLLKSDILRKMSNSQLRPPADNYEKNLNENPVIEANSKVCSNPKCKSINPVTSLYCKFCGTKL
;
A
#
# COMPACT_ATOMS: atom_id res chain seq x y z
N MET A 1 4.42 -20.99 3.88
CA MET A 1 4.51 -20.96 5.36
C MET A 1 5.12 -19.62 5.69
N ASP A 2 4.38 -18.75 6.36
CA ASP A 2 4.89 -17.43 6.73
C ASP A 2 5.91 -17.63 7.87
N GLN A 3 7.19 -17.46 7.54
CA GLN A 3 8.28 -17.63 8.50
C GLN A 3 8.33 -16.41 9.44
N GLU A 4 8.25 -16.67 10.75
CA GLU A 4 8.42 -15.64 11.78
C GLU A 4 9.90 -15.54 12.15
N ASP A 5 10.50 -14.37 11.94
CA ASP A 5 11.91 -14.12 12.23
C ASP A 5 12.05 -13.08 13.35
N ILE A 6 13.02 -13.30 14.25
CA ILE A 6 13.36 -12.36 15.31
C ILE A 6 14.26 -11.27 14.73
N LEU A 7 13.80 -10.03 14.77
CA LEU A 7 14.53 -8.86 14.28
C LEU A 7 15.48 -8.29 15.34
N LEU A 8 15.02 -8.25 16.60
CA LEU A 8 15.81 -7.71 17.71
C LEU A 8 15.42 -8.37 19.03
N THR A 9 16.40 -8.57 19.90
CA THR A 9 16.18 -8.99 21.29
C THR A 9 16.74 -7.95 22.25
N ALA A 10 15.92 -7.47 23.16
CA ALA A 10 16.33 -6.60 24.25
C ALA A 10 16.19 -7.32 25.58
N LYS A 11 17.20 -7.18 26.45
CA LYS A 11 17.20 -7.78 27.79
C LYS A 11 17.34 -6.69 28.84
N GLN A 12 16.65 -6.87 29.95
CA GLN A 12 16.84 -6.06 31.14
C GLN A 12 18.27 -6.24 31.66
N ALA A 13 18.96 -5.14 31.93
CA ALA A 13 20.31 -5.16 32.48
C ALA A 13 20.32 -5.76 33.89
N LYS A 14 21.48 -6.30 34.28
CA LYS A 14 21.71 -6.86 35.61
C LYS A 14 22.52 -5.91 36.48
N GLY A 15 22.23 -5.89 37.78
CA GLY A 15 23.04 -5.13 38.76
C GLY A 15 22.94 -3.59 38.66
N VAL A 16 22.00 -3.07 37.88
CA VAL A 16 21.73 -1.63 37.74
C VAL A 16 20.39 -1.25 38.38
N PRO A 17 20.15 0.02 38.76
CA PRO A 17 18.86 0.47 39.24
C PRO A 17 17.73 0.19 38.22
N GLY A 18 16.69 -0.54 38.66
CA GLY A 18 15.60 -1.03 37.80
C GLY A 18 15.93 -2.29 36.98
N GLY A 19 17.15 -2.82 37.13
CA GLY A 19 17.60 -4.08 36.53
C GLY A 19 17.23 -5.31 37.36
N SER A 20 17.47 -6.50 36.80
CA SER A 20 17.23 -7.77 37.51
C SER A 20 18.49 -8.32 38.14
N ILE A 21 18.39 -8.94 39.31
CA ILE A 21 19.54 -9.52 40.02
C ILE A 21 19.84 -10.94 39.52
N SER A 22 18.83 -11.78 39.29
CA SER A 22 19.03 -13.17 38.85
C SER A 22 18.51 -13.43 37.44
N THR A 23 17.23 -13.17 37.19
CA THR A 23 16.54 -13.52 35.95
C THR A 23 15.95 -12.28 35.26
N PRO A 24 16.60 -11.78 34.20
CA PRO A 24 16.19 -10.54 33.55
C PRO A 24 14.99 -10.75 32.63
N ASN A 25 14.11 -9.76 32.60
CA ASN A 25 13.04 -9.68 31.62
C ASN A 25 13.62 -9.50 30.21
N SER A 26 12.88 -9.95 29.19
CA SER A 26 13.32 -9.83 27.80
C SER A 26 12.15 -9.47 26.88
N ILE A 27 12.43 -8.65 25.88
CA ILE A 27 11.54 -8.38 24.73
C ILE A 27 12.17 -8.96 23.48
N TYR A 28 11.38 -9.70 22.71
CA TYR A 28 11.72 -10.16 21.37
C TYR A 28 10.81 -9.42 20.39
N VAL A 29 11.43 -8.67 19.49
CA VAL A 29 10.73 -7.99 18.40
C VAL A 29 10.87 -8.86 17.16
N THR A 30 9.76 -9.39 16.67
CA THR A 30 9.74 -10.23 15.47
C THR A 30 9.25 -9.45 14.27
N ASN A 31 9.13 -10.09 13.11
CA ASN A 31 8.46 -9.51 11.98
C ASN A 31 6.92 -9.45 12.11
N THR A 32 6.27 -10.18 13.03
CA THR A 32 4.80 -10.24 13.12
C THR A 32 4.20 -9.74 14.44
N ARG A 33 4.96 -9.81 15.54
CA ARG A 33 4.52 -9.47 16.89
C ARG A 33 5.69 -9.14 17.83
N VAL A 34 5.36 -8.60 19.00
CA VAL A 34 6.29 -8.39 20.11
C VAL A 34 6.02 -9.46 21.16
N ILE A 35 7.06 -10.12 21.65
CA ILE A 35 6.96 -11.13 22.71
C ILE A 35 7.73 -10.63 23.93
N PHE A 36 7.02 -10.49 25.04
CA PHE A 36 7.60 -10.18 26.34
C PHE A 36 7.72 -11.46 27.17
N LYS A 37 8.90 -11.68 27.76
CA LYS A 37 9.19 -12.81 28.63
C LYS A 37 9.62 -12.30 30.00
N ASN A 38 8.83 -12.62 31.02
CA ASN A 38 9.10 -12.30 32.41
C ASN A 38 9.35 -13.60 33.21
N PRO A 39 10.61 -13.99 33.42
CA PRO A 39 10.94 -15.14 34.24
C PRO A 39 10.56 -14.91 35.73
N LYS A 40 9.83 -15.86 36.30
CA LYS A 40 9.43 -15.94 37.71
C LYS A 40 10.17 -17.11 38.38
N LEU A 41 10.23 -17.11 39.72
CA LEU A 41 10.84 -18.21 40.50
C LEU A 41 12.26 -18.58 40.03
N PHE A 42 13.17 -17.60 39.96
CA PHE A 42 14.55 -17.79 39.47
C PHE A 42 14.64 -18.41 38.06
N GLY A 43 13.60 -18.25 37.23
CA GLY A 43 13.56 -18.74 35.86
C GLY A 43 12.95 -20.14 35.70
N LEU A 44 12.48 -20.76 36.78
CA LEU A 44 11.75 -22.03 36.73
C LEU A 44 10.40 -21.89 36.03
N LYS A 45 9.81 -20.70 36.05
CA LYS A 45 8.59 -20.35 35.31
C LYS A 45 8.82 -19.06 34.54
N ALA A 46 8.07 -18.86 33.46
CA ALA A 46 8.06 -17.60 32.76
C ALA A 46 6.63 -17.24 32.37
N ASP A 47 6.32 -15.97 32.56
CA ASP A 47 5.14 -15.35 31.99
C ASP A 47 5.51 -14.86 30.59
N ILE A 48 4.76 -15.31 29.57
CA ILE A 48 5.01 -14.97 28.18
C ILE A 48 3.79 -14.23 27.66
N ILE A 49 4.02 -12.99 27.24
CA ILE A 49 2.98 -12.13 26.71
C ILE A 49 3.34 -11.85 25.27
N ASP A 50 2.56 -12.38 24.34
CA ASP A 50 2.65 -12.04 22.93
C ASP A 50 1.63 -10.96 22.56
N VAL A 51 2.07 -9.98 21.79
CA VAL A 51 1.27 -8.83 21.38
C VAL A 51 1.45 -8.60 19.90
N ASN A 52 0.37 -8.77 19.13
CA ASN A 52 0.39 -8.42 17.70
C ASN A 52 0.55 -6.91 17.53
N TYR A 53 1.27 -6.46 16.49
CA TYR A 53 1.40 -5.03 16.19
C TYR A 53 0.06 -4.31 16.02
N ARG A 54 -0.98 -5.03 15.57
CA ARG A 54 -2.34 -4.50 15.43
C ARG A 54 -3.03 -4.22 16.76
N ASP A 55 -2.58 -4.80 17.87
CA ASP A 55 -3.19 -4.59 19.18
C ASP A 55 -2.44 -3.52 19.99
N ILE A 56 -1.27 -3.11 19.53
CA ILE A 56 -0.50 -2.05 20.17
C ILE A 56 -1.18 -0.70 19.90
N SER A 57 -1.52 0.01 20.97
CA SER A 57 -2.11 1.34 20.90
C SER A 57 -1.03 2.42 20.95
N ASN A 58 -0.03 2.27 21.83
CA ASN A 58 1.04 3.24 22.00
C ASN A 58 2.32 2.57 22.53
N VAL A 59 3.47 3.16 22.23
CA VAL A 59 4.78 2.76 22.73
C VAL A 59 5.48 4.01 23.27
N ARG A 60 6.02 3.94 24.49
CA ARG A 60 6.69 5.08 25.13
C ARG A 60 8.10 4.70 25.56
N LEU A 61 9.01 5.66 25.46
CA LEU A 61 10.37 5.59 25.99
C LEU A 61 10.49 6.55 27.16
N LYS A 62 10.90 6.05 28.33
CA LYS A 62 11.31 6.90 29.44
C LYS A 62 12.81 6.81 29.60
N ARG A 63 13.51 7.90 29.28
CA ARG A 63 14.96 8.01 29.47
C ARG A 63 15.25 8.56 30.86
N GLY A 64 15.91 7.75 31.68
CA GLY A 64 16.53 8.20 32.92
C GLY A 64 18.01 8.53 32.74
N MET A 65 18.61 9.04 33.81
CA MET A 65 20.06 9.31 33.85
C MET A 65 20.85 8.01 33.70
N PHE A 66 20.45 6.96 34.43
CA PHE A 66 21.16 5.67 34.52
C PHE A 66 20.55 4.55 33.68
N SER A 67 19.24 4.58 33.46
CA SER A 67 18.51 3.50 32.79
C SER A 67 17.43 4.04 31.86
N THR A 68 17.05 3.22 30.88
CA THR A 68 15.93 3.52 29.99
C THR A 68 14.86 2.46 30.17
N GLU A 69 13.59 2.89 30.13
CA GLU A 69 12.44 2.02 30.31
C GLU A 69 11.55 2.11 29.07
N ILE A 70 11.12 0.96 28.57
CA ILE A 70 10.21 0.84 27.43
C ILE A 70 8.84 0.48 27.97
N TYR A 71 7.80 1.19 27.52
CA TYR A 71 6.42 0.95 27.90
C TYR A 71 5.57 0.66 26.66
N LEU A 72 4.73 -0.35 26.75
CA LEU A 72 3.89 -0.83 25.67
C LEU A 72 2.44 -0.91 26.14
N ASN A 73 1.60 -0.07 25.54
CA ASN A 73 0.16 -0.10 25.75
C ASN A 73 -0.52 -0.90 24.66
N THR A 74 -1.47 -1.73 25.08
CA THR A 74 -2.27 -2.56 24.17
C THR A 74 -3.73 -2.19 24.31
N ARG A 75 -4.52 -2.37 23.24
CA ARG A 75 -5.98 -2.08 23.27
C ARG A 75 -6.75 -3.03 24.17
N ASN A 76 -6.30 -4.28 24.24
CA ASN A 76 -7.06 -5.38 24.82
C ASN A 76 -6.60 -5.73 26.24
N ARG A 77 -5.69 -4.95 26.84
CA ARG A 77 -5.26 -5.12 28.23
C ARG A 77 -5.27 -3.79 28.96
N ALA A 78 -5.70 -3.84 30.22
CA ALA A 78 -5.67 -2.70 31.12
C ALA A 78 -4.26 -2.42 31.67
N GLU A 79 -3.43 -3.46 31.81
CA GLU A 79 -2.06 -3.35 32.33
C GLU A 79 -1.07 -3.00 31.21
N GLU A 80 -0.22 -2.00 31.47
CA GLU A 80 0.88 -1.61 30.59
C GLU A 80 2.06 -2.55 30.74
N ILE A 81 2.58 -3.05 29.62
CA ILE A 81 3.77 -3.92 29.63
C ILE A 81 5.00 -3.03 29.67
N SER A 82 5.89 -3.24 30.65
CA SER A 82 7.13 -2.46 30.78
C SER A 82 8.38 -3.32 30.81
N LEU A 83 9.44 -2.86 30.14
CA LEU A 83 10.78 -3.41 30.22
C LEU A 83 11.72 -2.33 30.77
N PRO A 84 12.07 -2.37 32.06
CA PRO A 84 12.97 -1.40 32.66
C PRO A 84 14.43 -1.74 32.38
N ALA A 85 15.32 -0.79 32.66
CA ALA A 85 16.78 -0.96 32.60
C ALA A 85 17.29 -1.58 31.29
N VAL A 86 16.83 -1.05 30.17
CA VAL A 86 17.36 -1.35 28.84
C VAL A 86 18.43 -0.31 28.49
N ASP A 87 19.45 -0.74 27.75
CA ASP A 87 20.42 0.17 27.16
C ASP A 87 19.74 1.24 26.28
N LYS A 88 20.29 2.46 26.28
CA LYS A 88 19.69 3.62 25.58
C LYS A 88 19.58 3.39 24.07
N GLN A 89 20.61 2.81 23.44
CA GLN A 89 20.63 2.59 22.00
C GLN A 89 19.67 1.46 21.63
N ILE A 90 19.75 0.35 22.35
CA ILE A 90 18.85 -0.80 22.13
C ILE A 90 17.39 -0.42 22.35
N ALA A 91 17.09 0.36 23.39
CA ALA A 91 15.72 0.77 23.67
C ALA A 91 15.14 1.65 22.56
N GLN A 92 15.96 2.52 21.96
CA GLN A 92 15.55 3.31 20.80
C GLN A 92 15.28 2.43 19.58
N GLU A 93 16.15 1.45 19.33
CA GLU A 93 15.99 0.52 18.21
C GLU A 93 14.72 -0.34 18.35
N VAL A 94 14.45 -0.84 19.56
CA VAL A 94 13.21 -1.57 19.87
C VAL A 94 12.00 -0.72 19.52
N ILE A 95 11.94 0.54 19.96
CA ILE A 95 10.79 1.42 19.67
C ILE A 95 10.65 1.67 18.18
N ASN A 96 11.76 1.92 17.47
CA ASN A 96 11.74 2.13 16.03
C ASN A 96 11.18 0.90 15.30
N LEU A 97 11.62 -0.31 15.67
CA LEU A 97 11.11 -1.54 15.06
C LEU A 97 9.65 -1.79 15.41
N ILE A 98 9.22 -1.54 16.65
CA ILE A 98 7.82 -1.69 17.04
C ILE A 98 6.94 -0.70 16.27
N GLN A 99 7.38 0.56 16.11
CA GLN A 99 6.67 1.56 15.32
C GLN A 99 6.55 1.13 13.85
N LYS A 100 7.62 0.61 13.25
CA LYS A 100 7.58 0.04 11.89
C LYS A 100 6.61 -1.13 11.78
N GLY A 101 6.53 -2.00 12.79
CA GLY A 101 5.53 -3.07 12.85
C GLY A 101 4.09 -2.54 12.95
N ILE A 102 3.87 -1.53 13.80
CA ILE A 102 2.59 -0.81 13.91
C ILE A 102 2.26 -0.06 12.62
N GLN A 103 3.22 0.20 11.72
CA GLN A 103 2.99 0.83 10.42
C GLN A 103 2.84 -0.18 9.28
N GLY A 104 3.32 -1.42 9.45
CA GLY A 104 3.26 -2.45 8.40
C GLY A 104 4.48 -2.44 7.49
N GLU A 105 5.62 -2.00 8.02
CA GLU A 105 6.86 -1.80 7.28
C GLU A 105 7.93 -2.86 7.61
N LEU A 106 7.61 -3.82 8.48
CA LEU A 106 8.53 -4.92 8.76
C LEU A 106 8.50 -5.96 7.62
N PRO A 107 9.61 -6.68 7.40
CA PRO A 107 9.70 -7.69 6.36
C PRO A 107 8.58 -8.74 6.52
N ASN A 108 8.05 -9.25 5.41
CA ASN A 108 7.02 -10.30 5.39
C ASN A 108 5.69 -9.93 6.10
N GLN A 109 5.47 -8.67 6.45
CA GLN A 109 4.13 -8.17 6.79
C GLN A 109 3.39 -7.85 5.50
N SER A 110 2.67 -8.84 4.96
CA SER A 110 1.79 -8.66 3.80
C SER A 110 0.93 -7.43 4.03
N ARG A 111 1.17 -6.37 3.23
CA ARG A 111 0.38 -5.13 3.23
C ARG A 111 -1.01 -5.46 2.69
N THR A 112 -1.86 -6.07 3.51
CA THR A 112 -3.30 -5.93 3.33
C THR A 112 -3.61 -4.47 3.66
N GLU A 113 -3.62 -3.67 2.60
CA GLU A 113 -4.10 -2.30 2.48
C GLU A 113 -4.52 -1.64 3.80
N ARG A 114 -3.56 -1.02 4.48
CA ARG A 114 -3.86 -0.07 5.54
C ARG A 114 -4.34 1.22 4.91
N LYS A 115 -5.57 1.23 4.38
CA LYS A 115 -6.33 2.47 4.27
C LYS A 115 -6.58 2.97 5.69
N ARG A 116 -5.70 3.81 6.21
CA ARG A 116 -6.04 4.64 7.37
C ARG A 116 -7.20 5.54 6.93
N PRO A 117 -8.35 5.56 7.63
CA PRO A 117 -9.34 6.59 7.40
C PRO A 117 -8.75 7.92 7.86
N THR A 118 -8.31 8.76 6.92
CA THR A 118 -8.22 10.19 7.17
C THR A 118 -9.65 10.72 7.35
N PRO A 119 -9.93 11.54 8.37
CA PRO A 119 -11.19 12.27 8.39
C PRO A 119 -11.11 13.33 7.28
N ASN A 120 -12.09 13.29 6.38
CA ASN A 120 -12.31 14.15 5.21
C ASN A 120 -11.45 13.88 3.95
N SER A 121 -11.83 12.81 3.25
CA SER A 121 -12.30 12.97 1.87
C SER A 121 -13.27 11.85 1.56
N GLN A 122 -14.56 12.18 1.49
CA GLN A 122 -15.49 11.37 0.73
C GLN A 122 -14.98 11.39 -0.71
N ASN A 123 -14.48 10.26 -1.19
CA ASN A 123 -14.67 9.83 -2.56
C ASN A 123 -14.56 8.30 -2.58
N ASN A 124 -15.74 7.70 -2.56
CA ASN A 124 -16.00 6.30 -2.80
C ASN A 124 -16.07 6.11 -4.30
N VAL A 125 -15.07 5.51 -4.97
CA VAL A 125 -15.25 4.97 -6.32
C VAL A 125 -14.31 3.78 -6.55
N ASN A 126 -14.91 2.65 -6.91
CA ASN A 126 -14.29 1.55 -7.65
C ASN A 126 -13.46 2.09 -8.82
N SER A 127 -12.12 1.97 -8.87
CA SER A 127 -11.37 2.11 -10.13
C SER A 127 -9.91 1.69 -10.03
N SER A 128 -9.65 0.41 -10.30
CA SER A 128 -8.40 -0.01 -10.92
C SER A 128 -8.33 0.58 -12.34
N LYS A 129 -7.82 1.83 -12.46
CA LYS A 129 -7.25 2.44 -13.68
C LYS A 129 -6.89 3.94 -13.57
N GLU A 130 -7.30 4.66 -12.52
CA GLU A 130 -7.08 6.12 -12.45
C GLU A 130 -5.76 6.53 -11.75
N ASN A 131 -5.10 5.64 -11.00
CA ASN A 131 -3.87 5.96 -10.25
C ASN A 131 -2.57 6.00 -11.07
N GLU A 132 -2.56 5.57 -12.33
CA GLU A 132 -1.34 5.60 -13.16
C GLU A 132 -1.13 6.95 -13.86
N GLU A 133 -2.21 7.64 -14.25
CA GLU A 133 -2.10 8.93 -14.95
C GLU A 133 -1.60 10.05 -14.03
N GLU A 134 -2.10 10.10 -12.78
CA GLU A 134 -1.67 11.09 -11.77
C GLU A 134 -0.19 10.92 -11.36
N ASP A 135 0.31 9.68 -11.38
CA ASP A 135 1.73 9.37 -11.15
C ASP A 135 2.61 9.80 -12.33
N LEU A 136 2.13 9.71 -13.57
CA LEU A 136 2.89 10.12 -14.77
C LEU A 136 3.11 11.63 -14.87
N TYR A 137 2.09 12.45 -14.57
CA TYR A 137 2.24 13.91 -14.52
C TYR A 137 3.16 14.35 -13.37
N THR A 138 3.06 13.68 -12.21
CA THR A 138 3.93 13.94 -11.06
C THR A 138 5.40 13.61 -11.36
N ARG A 139 5.67 12.53 -12.10
CA ARG A 139 7.02 12.17 -12.56
C ARG A 139 7.59 13.20 -13.55
N LEU A 140 6.75 13.77 -14.41
CA LEU A 140 7.16 14.81 -15.36
C LEU A 140 7.59 16.10 -14.63
N GLY A 141 6.88 16.50 -13.57
CA GLY A 141 7.25 17.63 -12.72
C GLY A 141 8.61 17.43 -12.04
N LYS A 142 8.82 16.25 -11.45
CA LYS A 142 10.11 15.89 -10.81
C LYS A 142 11.27 15.88 -11.80
N LEU A 143 11.03 15.46 -13.05
CA LEU A 143 12.05 15.48 -14.11
C LEU A 143 12.49 16.91 -14.43
N ALA A 144 11.54 17.85 -14.51
CA ALA A 144 11.82 19.26 -14.76
C ALA A 144 12.63 19.88 -13.60
N ASP A 145 12.28 19.54 -12.36
CA ASP A 145 13.02 19.99 -11.17
C ASP A 145 14.48 19.51 -11.16
N LEU A 146 14.72 18.25 -11.57
CA LEU A 146 16.07 17.68 -11.62
C LEU A 146 16.94 18.33 -12.71
N LYS A 147 16.35 18.68 -13.86
CA LYS A 147 17.02 19.47 -14.90
C LYS A 147 17.36 20.88 -14.41
N MET A 148 16.40 21.56 -13.77
CA MET A 148 16.60 22.91 -13.26
C MET A 148 17.70 22.97 -12.18
N LYS A 149 17.81 21.90 -11.38
CA LYS A 149 18.88 21.74 -10.38
C LYS A 149 20.24 21.34 -10.98
N GLY A 150 20.34 21.16 -12.30
CA GLY A 150 21.58 20.79 -12.99
C GLY A 150 22.06 19.36 -12.68
N ALA A 151 21.19 18.50 -12.14
CA ALA A 151 21.52 17.13 -11.75
C ALA A 151 21.46 16.13 -12.91
N LEU A 152 20.96 16.56 -14.08
CA LEU A 152 20.83 15.76 -15.31
C LEU A 152 21.39 16.56 -16.49
N SER A 153 22.08 15.88 -17.40
CA SER A 153 22.46 16.46 -18.68
C SER A 153 21.25 16.64 -19.60
N GLU A 154 21.35 17.52 -20.61
CA GLU A 154 20.26 17.77 -21.57
C GLU A 154 19.88 16.52 -22.36
N ASP A 155 20.86 15.67 -22.68
CA ASP A 155 20.64 14.45 -23.44
C ASP A 155 19.93 13.37 -22.59
N GLU A 156 20.32 13.21 -21.32
CA GLU A 156 19.64 12.30 -20.38
C GLU A 156 18.20 12.74 -20.12
N PHE A 157 17.98 14.05 -19.97
CA PHE A 157 16.65 14.62 -19.81
C PHE A 157 15.77 14.35 -21.03
N ARG A 158 16.30 14.53 -22.25
CA ARG A 158 15.55 14.31 -23.49
C ARG A 158 15.11 12.84 -23.63
N LEU A 159 15.98 11.89 -23.31
CA LEU A 159 15.67 10.47 -23.33
C LEU A 159 14.54 10.12 -22.34
N LEU A 160 14.68 10.54 -21.09
CA LEU A 160 13.70 10.26 -20.04
C LEU A 160 12.33 10.90 -20.31
N LYS A 161 12.33 12.14 -20.82
CA LYS A 161 11.10 12.83 -21.23
C LYS A 161 10.37 12.05 -22.33
N SER A 162 11.10 11.56 -23.33
CA SER A 162 10.49 10.82 -24.44
C SER A 162 9.88 9.48 -24.01
N ASP A 163 10.49 8.78 -23.04
CA ASP A 163 9.96 7.51 -22.53
C ASP A 163 8.66 7.70 -21.74
N ILE A 164 8.57 8.76 -20.92
CA ILE A 164 7.35 9.10 -20.17
C ILE A 164 6.22 9.47 -21.13
N LEU A 165 6.50 10.29 -22.15
CA LEU A 165 5.50 10.67 -23.16
C LEU A 165 5.04 9.47 -24.00
N ARG A 166 5.94 8.55 -24.33
CA ARG A 166 5.60 7.29 -25.01
C ARG A 166 4.69 6.41 -24.17
N LYS A 167 4.93 6.34 -22.86
CA LYS A 167 4.05 5.61 -21.93
C LYS A 167 2.66 6.26 -21.86
N MET A 168 2.58 7.59 -21.88
CA MET A 168 1.31 8.33 -21.98
C MET A 168 0.57 8.08 -23.30
N SER A 169 1.28 7.96 -24.43
CA SER A 169 0.63 7.67 -25.72
C SER A 169 0.19 6.21 -25.83
N ASN A 170 0.93 5.27 -25.23
CA ASN A 170 0.64 3.85 -25.29
C ASN A 170 -0.58 3.44 -24.44
N SER A 171 -0.96 4.22 -23.42
CA SER A 171 -2.23 4.04 -22.70
C SER A 171 -3.48 4.40 -23.54
N GLN A 172 -3.32 5.11 -24.67
CA GLN A 172 -4.41 5.44 -25.60
C GLN A 172 -4.55 4.50 -26.81
N LEU A 173 -3.74 3.44 -26.92
CA LEU A 173 -3.86 2.44 -27.99
C LEU A 173 -4.28 1.08 -27.43
N ARG A 174 -5.59 0.89 -27.23
CA ARG A 174 -6.19 -0.45 -27.39
C ARG A 174 -6.56 -0.58 -28.88
N PRO A 175 -5.97 -1.51 -29.65
CA PRO A 175 -6.56 -1.86 -30.93
C PRO A 175 -7.93 -2.54 -30.69
N PRO A 176 -8.93 -2.33 -31.55
CA PRO A 176 -10.14 -3.14 -31.52
C PRO A 176 -9.73 -4.60 -31.75
N ALA A 177 -10.27 -5.50 -30.93
CA ALA A 177 -10.04 -6.93 -31.05
C ALA A 177 -10.77 -7.45 -32.29
N ASP A 178 -10.08 -7.46 -33.42
CA ASP A 178 -10.41 -8.33 -34.54
C ASP A 178 -9.51 -9.56 -34.46
N ASN A 179 -10.09 -10.73 -34.18
CA ASN A 179 -9.75 -11.90 -34.97
C ASN A 179 -10.85 -12.96 -34.91
N TYR A 180 -11.28 -13.26 -36.13
CA TYR A 180 -12.18 -14.30 -36.55
C TYR A 180 -11.56 -15.68 -36.32
N GLU A 181 -12.28 -16.59 -35.67
CA GLU A 181 -12.26 -18.00 -36.09
C GLU A 181 -13.69 -18.54 -36.22
N LYS A 182 -13.94 -18.94 -37.48
CA LYS A 182 -15.00 -19.78 -38.03
C LYS A 182 -15.86 -20.54 -37.03
N ASN A 183 -17.18 -20.40 -37.17
CA ASN A 183 -18.05 -21.55 -37.36
C ASN A 183 -19.17 -21.17 -38.34
N LEU A 184 -19.21 -21.87 -39.48
CA LEU A 184 -20.43 -21.97 -40.29
C LEU A 184 -21.45 -22.73 -39.46
N ASN A 185 -22.63 -22.15 -39.24
CA ASN A 185 -23.90 -22.78 -39.64
C ASN A 185 -25.10 -21.89 -39.28
N GLU A 186 -26.03 -21.86 -40.24
CA GLU A 186 -27.47 -21.54 -40.10
C GLU A 186 -27.92 -20.06 -40.10
N ASN A 187 -28.21 -19.60 -41.33
CA ASN A 187 -29.37 -18.85 -41.85
C ASN A 187 -30.45 -18.21 -40.92
N PRO A 188 -31.22 -17.21 -41.45
CA PRO A 188 -31.42 -15.90 -40.84
C PRO A 188 -32.80 -15.70 -40.19
N VAL A 189 -32.90 -14.69 -39.31
CA VAL A 189 -34.18 -14.08 -38.96
C VAL A 189 -34.12 -12.59 -39.28
N ILE A 190 -34.97 -12.19 -40.23
CA ILE A 190 -35.32 -10.83 -40.57
C ILE A 190 -36.08 -10.23 -39.38
N GLU A 191 -35.60 -9.14 -38.80
CA GLU A 191 -36.44 -8.29 -37.96
C GLU A 191 -36.48 -6.86 -38.52
N ALA A 192 -37.62 -6.62 -39.17
CA ALA A 192 -38.20 -5.34 -39.54
C ALA A 192 -37.96 -4.28 -38.47
N ASN A 193 -37.21 -3.21 -38.77
CA ASN A 193 -37.38 -1.84 -38.23
C ASN A 193 -36.28 -0.87 -38.72
N SER A 194 -36.06 -0.77 -40.03
CA SER A 194 -35.09 0.19 -40.57
C SER A 194 -35.57 0.93 -41.83
N LYS A 195 -35.29 2.23 -41.92
CA LYS A 195 -35.51 3.10 -43.08
C LYS A 195 -34.20 3.36 -43.83
N VAL A 196 -34.24 3.34 -45.15
CA VAL A 196 -33.08 3.73 -45.98
C VAL A 196 -33.14 5.22 -46.25
N CYS A 197 -32.00 5.89 -46.16
CA CYS A 197 -31.93 7.32 -46.43
C CYS A 197 -32.20 7.64 -47.92
N SER A 198 -33.07 8.63 -48.15
CA SER A 198 -33.51 9.08 -49.47
C SER A 198 -32.46 9.85 -50.28
N ASN A 199 -31.29 10.15 -49.70
CA ASN A 199 -30.23 10.86 -50.39
C ASN A 199 -29.45 9.88 -51.30
N PRO A 200 -29.37 10.11 -52.63
CA PRO A 200 -28.70 9.17 -53.54
C PRO A 200 -27.20 8.99 -53.26
N LYS A 201 -26.57 9.97 -52.58
CA LYS A 201 -25.17 9.89 -52.15
C LYS A 201 -24.99 9.21 -50.79
N CYS A 202 -26.06 9.01 -50.03
CA CYS A 202 -26.03 8.44 -48.68
C CYS A 202 -27.10 7.34 -48.58
N LYS A 203 -26.74 6.10 -48.89
CA LYS A 203 -27.63 4.92 -48.84
C LYS A 203 -27.63 4.24 -47.47
N SER A 204 -27.41 5.00 -46.40
CA SER A 204 -27.31 4.45 -45.04
C SER A 204 -28.67 3.95 -44.56
N ILE A 205 -28.66 2.84 -43.83
CA ILE A 205 -29.82 2.27 -43.14
C ILE A 205 -29.88 2.90 -41.75
N ASN A 206 -31.03 3.45 -41.40
CA ASN A 206 -31.28 4.13 -40.13
C ASN A 206 -32.46 3.46 -39.40
N PRO A 207 -32.50 3.48 -38.07
CA PRO A 207 -33.63 2.92 -37.32
C PRO A 207 -34.91 3.73 -37.56
N VAL A 208 -36.07 3.07 -37.58
CA VAL A 208 -37.39 3.69 -37.90
C VAL A 208 -37.72 4.89 -37.00
N THR A 209 -37.19 4.93 -35.78
CA THR A 209 -37.37 6.02 -34.81
C THR A 209 -36.63 7.31 -35.17
N SER A 210 -35.73 7.29 -36.15
CA SER A 210 -34.97 8.48 -36.56
C SER A 210 -35.77 9.30 -37.57
N LEU A 211 -35.93 10.61 -37.28
CA LEU A 211 -36.49 11.59 -38.21
C LEU A 211 -35.48 12.07 -39.26
N TYR A 212 -34.18 11.98 -38.94
CA TYR A 212 -33.09 12.44 -39.80
C TYR A 212 -31.98 11.38 -39.87
N CYS A 213 -31.34 11.29 -41.03
CA CYS A 213 -30.20 10.42 -41.27
C CYS A 213 -29.01 10.87 -40.44
N LYS A 214 -28.41 9.96 -39.68
CA LYS A 214 -27.25 10.27 -38.82
C LYS A 214 -26.01 10.71 -39.58
N PHE A 215 -25.90 10.34 -40.85
CA PHE A 215 -24.68 10.57 -41.65
C PHE A 215 -24.74 11.84 -42.50
N CYS A 216 -25.92 12.21 -43.01
CA CYS A 216 -26.06 13.33 -43.93
C CYS A 216 -27.11 14.36 -43.50
N GLY A 217 -27.78 14.15 -42.36
CA GLY A 217 -28.82 15.06 -41.85
C GLY A 217 -30.09 15.13 -42.71
N THR A 218 -30.20 14.33 -43.77
CA THR A 218 -31.39 14.31 -44.64
C THR A 218 -32.56 13.65 -43.91
N LYS A 219 -33.77 14.20 -44.03
CA LYS A 219 -34.99 13.63 -43.43
C LYS A 219 -35.27 12.23 -44.00
N LEU A 220 -35.53 11.26 -43.13
CA LEU A 220 -35.77 9.84 -43.46
C LEU A 220 -37.23 9.54 -43.79
#